data_AF-A0A962BYB9-F1
#
_entry.id   AF-A0A962BYB9-F1
#
_cell.length_a   1.000
_cell.length_b   1.000
_cell.length_c   1.000
_cell.angle_alpha   90.00
_cell.angle_beta   90.00
_cell.angle_gamma   90.00
#
_symmetry.space_group_name_H-M   'P 1'
#
loop_
_entity.id
_entity.type
_entity.pdbx_description
1 polymer ?
#
loop_
_entity_poly.entity_id
_entity_poly.type
_entity_poly.pdbx_seq_one_letter_code
_entity_poly.pdbx_strand_id
1 'polypeptide(L)'
;MSTTASGTSQDDGPLRERGSEVTRLEAFVDAAFAFAVTMLVISFDSLPDSISALIEALKGIPAFAASFAVIANFWHLHARWSRRYGLDDSATTGLSLLLVFLVMVYVYPLRMIFGGLFNWISGGALPAGFTLSSFDDLRWMFLIYAIAWATLGLVMVALNR
;
A
#
# COMPACT_ATOMS: atom_id res chain seq x y z
N MET A 1 39.35 7.05 54.80
CA MET A 1 39.00 5.68 54.39
C MET A 1 37.72 5.80 53.57
N SER A 2 37.86 5.60 52.26
CA SER A 2 36.85 5.77 51.22
C SER A 2 35.56 5.00 51.50
N THR A 3 34.41 5.51 51.04
CA THR A 3 33.54 4.77 50.11
C THR A 3 32.60 5.77 49.43
N THR A 4 32.90 6.06 48.16
CA THR A 4 32.01 6.67 47.18
C THR A 4 30.88 5.69 46.87
N ALA A 5 29.62 6.06 47.16
CA ALA A 5 28.48 5.37 46.58
C ALA A 5 28.29 5.88 45.15
N SER A 6 28.73 5.06 44.20
CA SER A 6 28.60 5.24 42.77
C SER A 6 27.12 5.23 42.37
N GLY A 7 26.73 6.21 41.54
CA GLY A 7 25.41 6.26 40.93
C GLY A 7 25.14 5.06 40.04
N THR A 8 23.89 4.60 40.09
CA THR A 8 23.29 3.79 39.04
C THR A 8 22.02 4.52 38.62
N SER A 9 22.17 5.49 37.72
CA SER A 9 21.07 5.91 36.86
C SER A 9 20.79 4.75 35.91
N GLN A 10 19.95 3.83 36.36
CA GLN A 10 19.37 2.79 35.53
C GLN A 10 18.31 3.46 34.65
N ASP A 11 18.77 4.04 33.54
CA ASP A 11 17.92 4.63 32.52
C ASP A 11 17.53 3.53 31.51
N ASP A 12 16.75 2.56 32.00
CA ASP A 12 16.09 1.58 31.15
C ASP A 12 14.78 2.19 30.65
N GLY A 13 14.89 3.31 29.92
CA GLY A 13 13.74 3.95 29.29
C GLY A 13 13.17 3.05 28.18
N PRO A 14 11.84 2.86 28.09
CA PRO A 14 11.24 2.22 26.93
C PRO A 14 11.68 3.00 25.69
N LEU A 15 12.19 2.28 24.67
CA LEU A 15 12.57 2.78 23.34
C LEU A 15 11.93 4.14 23.04
N ARG A 16 12.66 5.25 23.26
CA ARG A 16 12.17 6.60 22.93
C ARG A 16 11.74 6.55 21.47
N GLU A 17 10.43 6.65 21.20
CA GLU A 17 9.92 6.86 19.85
C GLU A 17 10.55 8.15 19.33
N ARG A 18 11.58 8.01 18.49
CA ARG A 18 12.33 9.15 17.94
C ARG A 18 11.52 9.91 16.89
N GLY A 19 10.36 9.38 16.48
CA GLY A 19 9.41 10.02 15.58
C GLY A 19 8.33 10.86 16.29
N SER A 20 8.70 11.74 17.24
CA SER A 20 7.69 12.61 17.89
C SER A 20 7.25 13.80 17.01
N GLU A 21 8.01 14.11 15.96
CA GLU A 21 7.64 15.12 14.96
C GLU A 21 7.44 14.46 13.60
N VAL A 22 6.29 14.73 12.98
CA VAL A 22 5.97 14.29 11.62
C VAL A 22 6.96 14.93 10.65
N THR A 23 7.72 14.12 9.91
CA THR A 23 8.65 14.65 8.92
C THR A 23 7.92 15.07 7.64
N ARG A 24 8.52 15.98 6.86
CA ARG A 24 7.96 16.38 5.55
C ARG A 24 7.86 15.20 4.59
N LEU A 25 8.82 14.26 4.68
CA LEU A 25 8.82 13.04 3.88
C LEU A 25 7.64 12.14 4.28
N GLU A 26 7.42 11.91 5.57
CA GLU A 26 6.29 11.13 6.08
C GLU A 26 4.96 11.72 5.61
N ALA A 27 4.76 13.03 5.76
CA ALA A 27 3.56 13.71 5.28
C ALA A 27 3.37 13.57 3.75
N PHE A 28 4.45 13.62 2.97
CA PHE A 28 4.39 13.43 1.52
C PHE A 28 4.00 11.99 1.15
N VAL A 29 4.61 10.99 1.81
CA VAL A 29 4.30 9.58 1.57
C VAL A 29 2.86 9.28 1.95
N ASP A 30 2.39 9.75 3.10
CA ASP A 30 0.99 9.62 3.54
C ASP A 30 0.02 10.22 2.53
N ALA A 31 0.29 11.45 2.06
CA ALA A 31 -0.51 12.11 1.05
C ALA A 31 -0.54 11.31 -0.27
N ALA A 32 0.59 10.73 -0.68
CA ALA A 32 0.67 9.94 -1.89
C ALA A 32 -0.08 8.61 -1.79
N PHE A 33 -0.04 7.93 -0.64
CA PHE A 33 -0.85 6.73 -0.39
C PHE A 33 -2.35 7.06 -0.37
N ALA A 34 -2.74 8.15 0.29
CA ALA A 34 -4.12 8.62 0.26
C ALA A 34 -4.58 8.90 -1.19
N PHE A 35 -3.74 9.54 -2.00
CA PHE A 35 -4.00 9.80 -3.40
C PHE A 35 -4.07 8.53 -4.27
N ALA A 36 -3.22 7.54 -4.01
CA ALA A 36 -3.29 6.25 -4.70
C ALA A 36 -4.63 5.54 -4.42
N VAL A 37 -5.13 5.61 -3.18
CA VAL A 37 -6.44 5.07 -2.81
C VAL A 37 -7.58 5.85 -3.47
N THR A 38 -7.50 7.17 -3.62
CA THR A 38 -8.54 7.92 -4.34
C THR A 38 -8.53 7.61 -5.84
N MET A 39 -7.36 7.45 -6.45
CA MET A 39 -7.25 6.97 -7.84
C MET A 39 -7.90 5.60 -8.04
N LEU A 40 -7.77 4.71 -7.05
CA LEU A 40 -8.42 3.40 -7.06
C LEU A 40 -9.96 3.50 -7.07
N VAL A 41 -10.53 4.51 -6.40
CA VAL A 41 -11.98 4.78 -6.41
C VAL A 41 -12.42 5.36 -7.75
N ILE A 42 -11.64 6.29 -8.32
CA ILE A 42 -12.05 7.09 -9.49
C ILE A 42 -12.03 6.27 -10.80
N SER A 43 -11.57 5.02 -10.79
CA SER A 43 -11.55 4.16 -11.99
C SER A 43 -12.93 3.67 -12.47
N PHE A 44 -14.05 4.29 -12.07
CA PHE A 44 -15.37 4.00 -12.62
C PHE A 44 -15.55 4.77 -13.94
N ASP A 45 -15.70 4.05 -15.05
CA ASP A 45 -15.73 4.61 -16.41
C ASP A 45 -16.94 5.53 -16.70
N SER A 46 -18.00 5.49 -15.88
CA SER A 46 -19.17 6.36 -16.04
C SER A 46 -19.96 6.55 -14.75
N LEU A 47 -20.51 7.75 -14.53
CA LEU A 47 -21.49 7.96 -13.48
C LEU A 47 -22.77 7.19 -13.84
N PRO A 48 -23.34 6.39 -12.91
CA PRO A 48 -24.58 5.67 -13.18
C PRO A 48 -25.74 6.64 -13.38
N ASP A 49 -26.46 6.47 -14.49
CA ASP A 49 -27.63 7.27 -14.88
C ASP A 49 -28.96 6.70 -14.36
N SER A 50 -28.91 5.52 -13.73
CA SER A 50 -30.06 4.76 -13.25
C SER A 50 -29.72 3.94 -12.00
N ILE A 51 -30.75 3.56 -11.23
CA ILE A 51 -30.57 2.72 -10.02
C ILE A 51 -29.98 1.34 -10.38
N SER A 52 -30.38 0.77 -11.51
CA SER A 52 -29.80 -0.49 -12.01
C SER A 52 -28.31 -0.35 -12.31
N ALA A 53 -27.88 0.75 -12.94
CA ALA A 53 -26.47 1.03 -13.18
C ALA A 53 -25.70 1.25 -11.87
N LEU A 54 -26.31 1.89 -10.88
CA LEU A 54 -25.72 2.07 -9.55
C LEU A 54 -25.51 0.72 -8.84
N ILE A 55 -26.50 -0.17 -8.85
CA ILE A 55 -26.37 -1.51 -8.27
C ILE A 55 -25.23 -2.29 -8.95
N GLU A 56 -25.10 -2.17 -10.28
CA GLU A 56 -24.02 -2.81 -11.03
C GLU A 56 -22.65 -2.24 -10.65
N ALA A 57 -22.54 -0.92 -10.49
CA ALA A 57 -21.31 -0.27 -10.02
C ALA A 57 -20.92 -0.72 -8.59
N LEU A 58 -21.90 -0.88 -7.68
CA LEU A 58 -21.67 -1.33 -6.31
C LEU A 58 -21.10 -2.76 -6.24
N LYS A 59 -21.35 -3.61 -7.24
CA LYS A 59 -20.71 -4.93 -7.32
C LYS A 59 -19.19 -4.86 -7.50
N GLY A 60 -18.64 -3.70 -7.87
CA GLY A 60 -17.20 -3.47 -7.90
C GLY A 60 -16.55 -3.30 -6.51
N ILE A 61 -17.35 -3.08 -5.45
CA ILE A 61 -16.85 -2.81 -4.09
C ILE A 61 -15.93 -3.90 -3.55
N PRO A 62 -16.21 -5.22 -3.67
CA PRO A 62 -15.33 -6.25 -3.12
C PRO A 62 -13.90 -6.18 -3.67
N ALA A 63 -13.77 -5.97 -4.99
CA ALA A 63 -12.47 -5.84 -5.63
C ALA A 63 -11.76 -4.53 -5.26
N PHE A 64 -12.51 -3.43 -5.12
CA PHE A 64 -11.99 -2.19 -4.55
C PHE A 64 -11.47 -2.39 -3.12
N ALA A 65 -12.26 -3.02 -2.25
CA ALA A 65 -11.92 -3.23 -0.84
C ALA A 65 -10.67 -4.10 -0.67
N ALA A 66 -10.53 -5.18 -1.46
CA ALA A 66 -9.33 -6.01 -1.43
C ALA A 66 -8.08 -5.27 -1.94
N SER A 67 -8.22 -4.47 -3.00
CA SER A 67 -7.13 -3.63 -3.52
C SER A 67 -6.72 -2.58 -2.49
N PHE A 68 -7.69 -1.91 -1.87
CA PHE A 68 -7.49 -0.95 -0.79
C PHE A 68 -6.74 -1.58 0.39
N ALA A 69 -7.16 -2.78 0.83
CA ALA A 69 -6.52 -3.46 1.96
C ALA A 69 -5.02 -3.73 1.71
N VAL A 70 -4.65 -4.11 0.49
CA VAL A 70 -3.23 -4.32 0.13
C VAL A 70 -2.45 -3.01 0.16
N ILE A 71 -2.98 -1.94 -0.44
CA ILE A 71 -2.32 -0.61 -0.43
C ILE A 71 -2.19 -0.09 1.00
N ALA A 72 -3.27 -0.18 1.78
CA ALA A 72 -3.31 0.23 3.18
C ALA A 72 -2.32 -0.58 4.05
N ASN A 73 -2.10 -1.86 3.74
CA ASN A 73 -1.08 -2.66 4.41
C ASN A 73 0.33 -2.13 4.14
N PHE A 74 0.69 -1.82 2.89
CA PHE A 74 1.99 -1.22 2.58
C PHE A 74 2.19 0.14 3.25
N TRP A 75 1.16 0.99 3.22
CA TRP A 75 1.15 2.25 3.98
C TRP A 75 1.39 2.00 5.47
N HIS A 76 0.65 1.06 6.08
CA HIS A 76 0.76 0.77 7.50
C HIS A 76 2.17 0.27 7.89
N LEU A 77 2.78 -0.59 7.05
CA LEU A 77 4.15 -1.04 7.28
C LEU A 77 5.15 0.12 7.15
N HIS A 78 4.98 1.01 6.16
CA HIS A 78 5.86 2.18 6.00
C HIS A 78 5.69 3.15 7.16
N ALA A 79 4.47 3.48 7.57
CA ALA A 79 4.19 4.36 8.70
C ALA A 79 4.76 3.82 10.02
N ARG A 80 4.67 2.50 10.25
CA ARG A 80 5.31 1.85 11.41
C ARG A 80 6.83 1.91 11.35
N TRP A 81 7.42 1.73 10.17
CA TRP A 81 8.84 1.86 9.95
C TRP A 81 9.31 3.31 10.18
N SER A 82 8.60 4.29 9.61
CA SER A 82 8.88 5.72 9.73
C SER A 82 8.93 6.16 11.19
N ARG A 83 7.91 5.80 11.99
CA ARG A 83 7.88 6.09 13.43
C ARG A 83 9.02 5.46 14.23
N ARG A 84 9.50 4.28 13.80
CA ARG A 84 10.56 3.54 14.49
C ARG A 84 11.94 4.11 14.22
N TYR A 85 12.24 4.46 12.97
CA TYR A 85 13.58 4.85 12.55
C TYR A 85 13.76 6.37 12.46
N GLY A 86 12.73 7.11 12.02
CA GLY A 86 12.75 8.59 11.95
C GLY A 86 13.98 9.15 11.21
N LEU A 87 14.51 8.40 10.24
CA LEU A 87 15.74 8.74 9.53
C LEU A 87 15.42 9.70 8.37
N ASP A 88 16.21 10.76 8.26
CA ASP A 88 16.09 11.78 7.20
C ASP A 88 17.35 11.77 6.31
N ASP A 89 17.77 10.57 5.89
CA ASP A 89 18.90 10.38 4.97
C ASP A 89 18.44 10.25 3.51
N SER A 90 19.37 10.48 2.58
CA SER A 90 19.05 10.50 1.15
C SER A 90 18.65 9.12 0.61
N ALA A 91 19.16 8.03 1.20
CA ALA A 91 18.82 6.68 0.76
C ALA A 91 17.38 6.30 1.17
N THR A 92 16.99 6.56 2.42
CA THR A 92 15.60 6.33 2.87
C THR A 92 14.59 7.23 2.16
N THR A 93 14.98 8.48 1.86
CA THR A 93 14.19 9.38 1.00
C THR A 93 13.98 8.76 -0.37
N GLY A 94 15.05 8.31 -1.03
CA GLY A 94 14.98 7.67 -2.35
C GLY A 94 14.12 6.41 -2.37
N LEU A 95 14.26 5.55 -1.35
CA LEU A 95 13.47 4.32 -1.21
C LEU A 95 11.99 4.61 -0.92
N SER A 96 11.69 5.63 -0.11
CA SER A 96 10.30 6.05 0.18
C SER A 96 9.63 6.62 -1.07
N LEU A 97 10.34 7.43 -1.86
CA LEU A 97 9.84 7.93 -3.14
C LEU A 97 9.65 6.79 -4.16
N LEU A 98 10.56 5.82 -4.19
CA LEU A 98 10.42 4.63 -5.03
C LEU A 98 9.20 3.80 -4.62
N LEU A 99 8.96 3.63 -3.31
CA LEU A 99 7.77 2.94 -2.80
C LEU A 99 6.50 3.62 -3.31
N VAL A 100 6.40 4.94 -3.15
CA VAL A 100 5.25 5.73 -3.62
C VAL A 100 5.05 5.55 -5.13
N PHE A 101 6.13 5.69 -5.92
CA PHE A 101 6.07 5.51 -7.36
C PHE A 101 5.52 4.13 -7.75
N LEU A 102 6.04 3.06 -7.15
CA LEU A 102 5.58 1.69 -7.40
C LEU A 102 4.11 1.51 -7.02
N VAL A 103 3.70 2.02 -5.85
CA VAL A 103 2.30 1.94 -5.41
C VAL A 103 1.38 2.60 -6.43
N MET A 104 1.73 3.79 -6.92
CA MET A 104 0.95 4.50 -7.95
C MET A 104 0.84 3.71 -9.26
N VAL A 105 1.95 3.14 -9.74
CA VAL A 105 1.96 2.31 -10.96
C VAL A 105 1.08 1.07 -10.80
N TYR A 106 1.07 0.47 -9.61
CA TYR A 106 0.38 -0.79 -9.35
C TYR A 106 -1.08 -0.65 -8.90
N VAL A 107 -1.61 0.57 -8.72
CA VAL A 107 -3.03 0.79 -8.38
C VAL A 107 -3.96 0.06 -9.35
N TYR A 108 -3.77 0.26 -10.65
CA TYR A 108 -4.66 -0.29 -11.67
C TYR A 108 -4.47 -1.81 -11.88
N PRO A 109 -3.24 -2.35 -12.01
CA PRO A 109 -3.01 -3.80 -12.02
C PRO A 109 -3.65 -4.53 -10.85
N LEU A 110 -3.53 -3.98 -9.64
CA LEU A 110 -4.11 -4.58 -8.44
C LEU A 110 -5.63 -4.65 -8.52
N ARG A 111 -6.28 -3.56 -8.99
CA ARG A 111 -7.73 -3.49 -9.20
C ARG A 111 -8.23 -4.55 -10.18
N MET A 112 -7.50 -4.76 -11.27
CA MET A 112 -7.84 -5.76 -12.28
C MET A 112 -7.74 -7.19 -11.72
N ILE A 113 -6.67 -7.51 -11.00
CA ILE A 113 -6.48 -8.86 -10.45
C ILE A 113 -7.59 -9.23 -9.48
N PHE A 114 -7.93 -8.32 -8.55
CA PHE A 114 -9.03 -8.58 -7.63
C PHE A 114 -10.39 -8.58 -8.34
N GLY A 115 -10.59 -7.75 -9.36
CA GLY A 115 -11.77 -7.81 -10.22
C GLY A 115 -11.95 -9.20 -10.84
N GLY A 116 -10.89 -9.73 -11.45
CA GLY A 116 -10.88 -11.07 -12.04
C GLY A 116 -11.09 -12.18 -11.01
N LEU A 117 -10.43 -12.08 -9.85
CA LEU A 117 -10.58 -13.04 -8.76
C LEU A 117 -12.04 -13.12 -8.27
N PHE A 118 -12.65 -11.97 -7.97
CA PHE A 118 -14.02 -11.92 -7.48
C PHE A 118 -15.04 -12.29 -8.56
N ASN A 119 -14.79 -11.96 -9.83
CA ASN A 119 -15.58 -12.45 -10.95
C ASN A 119 -15.55 -13.99 -11.02
N TRP A 120 -14.37 -14.59 -10.90
CA TRP A 120 -14.21 -16.05 -10.93
C TRP A 120 -14.89 -16.75 -9.75
N ILE A 121 -14.63 -16.29 -8.51
CA ILE A 121 -15.22 -16.89 -7.29
C ILE A 121 -16.76 -16.74 -7.28
N SER A 122 -17.28 -15.63 -7.79
CA SER A 122 -18.73 -15.37 -7.85
C SER A 122 -19.44 -16.02 -9.04
N GLY A 123 -18.72 -16.78 -9.88
CA GLY A 123 -19.30 -17.40 -11.08
C GLY A 123 -19.78 -16.39 -12.11
N GLY A 124 -19.17 -15.19 -12.17
CA GLY A 124 -19.53 -14.12 -13.09
C GLY A 124 -20.52 -13.09 -12.54
N ALA A 125 -20.98 -13.21 -11.30
CA ALA A 125 -21.94 -12.28 -10.72
C ALA A 125 -21.35 -10.89 -10.42
N LEU A 126 -20.04 -10.82 -10.13
CA LEU A 126 -19.30 -9.57 -9.89
C LEU A 126 -18.50 -9.17 -11.14
N PRO A 127 -18.43 -7.87 -11.49
CA PRO A 127 -17.74 -7.42 -12.68
C PRO A 127 -16.22 -7.54 -12.54
N ALA A 128 -15.56 -8.11 -13.55
CA ALA A 128 -14.11 -8.15 -13.62
C ALA A 128 -13.51 -6.75 -13.89
N GLY A 129 -14.22 -5.92 -14.65
CA GLY A 129 -13.73 -4.59 -15.09
C GLY A 129 -12.77 -4.63 -16.29
N PHE A 130 -12.52 -5.82 -16.85
CA PHE A 130 -11.71 -6.04 -18.05
C PHE A 130 -12.15 -7.36 -18.72
N THR A 131 -11.84 -7.54 -20.00
CA THR A 131 -12.16 -8.76 -20.75
C THR A 131 -10.94 -9.66 -20.83
N LEU A 132 -11.00 -10.86 -20.22
CA LEU A 132 -10.03 -11.93 -20.44
C LEU A 132 -10.33 -12.60 -21.78
N SER A 133 -9.49 -12.35 -22.78
CA SER A 133 -9.68 -12.92 -24.12
C SER A 133 -8.86 -14.19 -24.33
N SER A 134 -7.73 -14.33 -23.61
CA SER A 134 -6.80 -15.46 -23.75
C SER A 134 -6.19 -15.90 -22.41
N PHE A 135 -5.74 -17.14 -22.35
CA PHE A 135 -4.88 -17.65 -21.26
C PHE A 135 -3.58 -16.85 -21.13
N ASP A 136 -3.10 -16.26 -22.22
CA ASP A 136 -1.93 -15.39 -22.19
C ASP A 136 -2.18 -14.09 -21.41
N ASP A 137 -3.37 -13.50 -21.51
CA ASP A 137 -3.75 -12.30 -20.75
C ASP A 137 -3.66 -12.59 -19.24
N LEU A 138 -4.19 -13.74 -18.83
CA LEU A 138 -4.15 -14.19 -17.45
C LEU A 138 -2.70 -14.38 -16.96
N ARG A 139 -1.83 -14.98 -17.79
CA ARG A 139 -0.41 -15.13 -17.47
C ARG A 139 0.28 -13.77 -17.27
N TRP A 140 0.01 -12.81 -18.16
CA TRP A 140 0.58 -11.47 -18.04
C TRP A 140 0.11 -10.76 -16.77
N MET A 141 -1.16 -10.89 -16.39
CA MET A 141 -1.67 -10.34 -15.14
C MET A 141 -0.95 -10.90 -13.91
N PHE A 142 -0.78 -12.23 -13.84
CA PHE A 142 -0.06 -12.84 -12.73
C PHE A 142 1.43 -12.45 -12.69
N LEU A 143 2.06 -12.28 -13.86
CA LEU A 143 3.44 -11.84 -13.95
C LEU A 143 3.60 -10.38 -13.45
N ILE A 144 2.70 -9.49 -13.86
CA ILE A 144 2.65 -8.11 -13.37
C ILE A 144 2.44 -8.10 -11.85
N TYR A 145 1.53 -8.93 -11.34
CA TYR A 145 1.31 -9.08 -9.90
C TYR A 145 2.57 -9.53 -9.15
N ALA A 146 3.24 -10.56 -9.65
CA ALA A 146 4.45 -11.10 -9.03
C ALA A 146 5.57 -10.06 -9.00
N ILE A 147 5.76 -9.31 -10.09
CA ILE A 147 6.74 -8.21 -10.14
C ILE A 147 6.35 -7.10 -9.16
N ALA A 148 5.07 -6.73 -9.08
CA ALA A 148 4.59 -5.72 -8.13
C ALA A 148 4.89 -6.12 -6.69
N TRP A 149 4.52 -7.35 -6.33
CA TRP A 149 4.73 -7.87 -4.98
C TRP A 149 6.22 -7.98 -4.64
N ALA A 150 7.03 -8.47 -5.58
CA ALA A 150 8.48 -8.60 -5.40
C ALA A 150 9.19 -7.26 -5.23
N THR A 151 8.86 -6.27 -6.08
CA THR A 151 9.50 -4.94 -6.03
C THR A 151 9.08 -4.16 -4.79
N LEU A 152 7.79 -4.14 -4.45
CA LEU A 152 7.29 -3.51 -3.22
C LEU A 152 7.87 -4.18 -1.98
N GLY A 153 7.89 -5.51 -1.94
CA GLY A 153 8.51 -6.26 -0.84
C GLY A 153 10.00 -5.97 -0.69
N LEU A 154 10.74 -5.87 -1.81
CA LEU A 154 12.17 -5.58 -1.80
C LEU A 154 12.45 -4.16 -1.26
N VAL A 155 11.66 -3.16 -1.65
CA VAL A 155 11.80 -1.79 -1.12
C VAL A 155 11.53 -1.78 0.39
N MET A 156 10.51 -2.49 0.86
CA MET A 156 10.22 -2.59 2.29
C MET A 156 11.31 -3.32 3.07
N VAL A 157 11.93 -4.35 2.50
CA VAL A 157 13.09 -5.02 3.12
C VAL A 157 14.31 -4.09 3.12
N ALA A 158 14.55 -3.35 2.04
CA ALA A 158 15.66 -2.42 1.93
C ALA A 158 15.55 -1.26 2.94
N LEU A 159 14.34 -0.75 3.20
CA LEU A 159 14.10 0.24 4.25
C LEU A 159 14.42 -0.29 5.66
N ASN A 160 14.24 -1.58 5.90
CA ASN A 160 14.48 -2.20 7.21
C ASN A 160 15.95 -2.60 7.46
N ARG A 161 16.86 -2.36 6.51
CA ARG A 161 18.29 -2.66 6.63
C ARG A 161 19.08 -1.40 6.94
#